data_AF-A0A553UWL5-F1
#
_entry.id   AF-A0A553UWL5-F1
#
_cell.length_a   1.000
_cell.length_b   1.000
_cell.length_c   1.000
_cell.angle_alpha   90.00
_cell.angle_beta   90.00
_cell.angle_gamma   90.00
#
_symmetry.space_group_name_H-M   'P 1'
#
loop_
_entity.id
_entity.type
_entity.pdbx_description
1 polymer ?
#
loop_
_entity_poly.entity_id
_entity_poly.type
_entity_poly.pdbx_seq_one_letter_code
_entity_poly.pdbx_strand_id
1 'polypeptide(L)'
;MHPQKLSINRLRESPSACLHPKYLNSEAQATCLDIFQQRTYDIKDLQQALQSMRLLSIDDSPCVYLDSQNKLQTFKSSNPLCHALQTNLTKDTQ
;
A
#
# COMPACT_ATOMS: atom_id res chain seq x y z
N MET A 1 -24.23 -6.05 9.10
CA MET A 1 -23.37 -4.87 9.27
C MET A 1 -23.07 -4.33 7.87
N HIS A 2 -23.53 -3.12 7.52
CA HIS A 2 -23.20 -2.53 6.22
C HIS A 2 -21.73 -2.06 6.26
N PRO A 3 -20.87 -2.46 5.33
CA PRO A 3 -19.50 -1.96 5.29
C PRO A 3 -19.55 -0.45 5.12
N GLN A 4 -18.96 0.29 6.06
CA GLN A 4 -18.88 1.75 5.97
C GLN A 4 -18.20 2.08 4.63
N LYS A 5 -18.88 2.85 3.78
CA LYS A 5 -18.25 3.47 2.61
C LYS A 5 -17.14 4.38 3.11
N LEU A 6 -15.88 3.94 3.03
CA LEU A 6 -14.75 4.82 3.26
C LEU A 6 -14.75 5.87 2.13
N SER A 7 -14.73 7.15 2.48
CA SER A 7 -14.61 8.21 1.48
C SER A 7 -13.21 8.24 0.88
N ILE A 8 -13.09 8.72 -0.36
CA ILE A 8 -11.81 8.88 -1.07
C ILE A 8 -10.80 9.69 -0.23
N ASN A 9 -11.28 10.76 0.42
CA ASN A 9 -10.43 11.60 1.27
C ASN A 9 -9.87 10.82 2.48
N ARG A 10 -10.67 9.95 3.10
CA ARG A 10 -10.21 9.11 4.21
C ARG A 10 -9.19 8.07 3.77
N LEU A 11 -9.34 7.52 2.55
CA LEU A 11 -8.34 6.61 1.96
C LEU A 11 -7.02 7.33 1.65
N ARG A 12 -7.08 8.61 1.26
CA ARG A 12 -5.88 9.45 1.05
C ARG A 12 -5.17 9.80 2.35
N GLU A 13 -5.93 10.14 3.39
CA GLU A 13 -5.40 10.45 4.74
C GLU A 13 -4.87 9.19 5.45
N SER A 14 -5.39 8.01 5.11
CA SER A 14 -4.95 6.74 5.68
C SER A 14 -4.78 5.67 4.60
N PRO A 15 -3.71 5.76 3.79
CA PRO A 15 -3.43 4.79 2.72
C PRO A 15 -3.17 3.38 3.26
N SER A 16 -2.92 3.22 4.57
CA SER A 16 -2.82 1.92 5.23
C SER A 16 -4.08 1.05 5.08
N ALA A 17 -5.26 1.66 4.92
CA ALA A 17 -6.50 0.92 4.62
C ALA A 17 -6.44 0.17 3.28
N CYS A 18 -5.67 0.71 2.31
CA CYS A 18 -5.44 0.09 1.02
C CYS A 18 -4.50 -1.13 1.08
N LEU A 19 -3.88 -1.40 2.24
CA LEU A 19 -3.13 -2.62 2.48
C LEU A 19 -4.03 -3.82 2.78
N HIS A 20 -5.33 -3.62 3.04
CA HIS A 20 -6.27 -4.70 3.33
C HIS A 20 -7.52 -4.63 2.42
N PRO A 21 -7.35 -4.74 1.09
CA PRO A 21 -8.44 -4.57 0.13
C PRO A 21 -9.59 -5.59 0.31
N LYS A 22 -9.36 -6.73 0.98
CA LYS A 22 -10.42 -7.73 1.26
C LYS A 22 -11.58 -7.17 2.11
N TYR A 23 -11.35 -6.09 2.87
CA TYR A 23 -12.39 -5.42 3.66
C TYR A 23 -13.06 -4.26 2.93
N LEU A 24 -12.60 -3.94 1.72
CA LEU A 24 -13.09 -2.84 0.91
C LEU A 24 -14.06 -3.34 -0.16
N ASN A 25 -15.04 -2.51 -0.50
CA ASN A 25 -15.87 -2.74 -1.70
C ASN A 25 -15.08 -2.40 -2.98
N SER A 26 -15.58 -2.81 -4.15
CA SER A 26 -14.88 -2.64 -5.42
C SER A 26 -14.56 -1.17 -5.76
N GLU A 27 -15.43 -0.23 -5.39
CA GLU A 27 -15.22 1.21 -5.59
C GLU A 27 -14.02 1.72 -4.77
N ALA A 28 -13.93 1.31 -3.50
CA ALA A 28 -12.82 1.65 -2.62
C ALA A 28 -11.52 0.96 -3.04
N GLN A 29 -11.58 -0.28 -3.54
CA GLN A 29 -10.40 -0.96 -4.09
C GLN A 29 -9.84 -0.23 -5.32
N ALA A 30 -10.71 0.18 -6.25
CA ALA A 30 -10.30 0.98 -7.41
C ALA A 30 -9.69 2.33 -6.99
N THR A 31 -10.32 3.00 -6.01
CA THR A 31 -9.80 4.24 -5.43
C THR A 31 -8.41 4.04 -4.83
N CYS A 32 -8.18 2.95 -4.09
CA CYS A 32 -6.87 2.62 -3.56
C CYS A 32 -5.81 2.45 -4.64
N LEU A 33 -6.16 1.84 -5.76
CA LEU A 33 -5.27 1.69 -6.90
C LEU A 33 -4.91 3.06 -7.48
N ASP A 34 -5.90 3.93 -7.68
CA ASP A 34 -5.68 5.30 -8.17
C ASP A 34 -4.80 6.11 -7.20
N ILE A 35 -5.05 6.01 -5.89
CA ILE A 35 -4.25 6.69 -4.86
C ILE A 35 -2.79 6.26 -4.96
N PHE A 36 -2.53 4.95 -5.07
CA PHE A 36 -1.16 4.45 -5.22
C PHE A 36 -0.56 4.86 -6.55
N GLN A 37 -1.23 4.67 -7.68
CA GLN A 37 -0.69 5.00 -9.01
C GLN A 37 -0.39 6.50 -9.17
N GLN A 38 -1.28 7.36 -8.67
CA GLN A 38 -1.13 8.82 -8.74
C GLN A 38 -0.29 9.40 -7.61
N ARG A 39 0.11 8.58 -6.63
CA ARG A 39 0.83 9.01 -5.41
C ARG A 39 0.15 10.19 -4.71
N THR A 40 -1.17 10.13 -4.54
CA THR A 40 -1.94 11.18 -3.85
C THR A 40 -1.94 11.05 -2.32
N TYR A 41 -0.91 10.41 -1.77
CA TYR A 41 -0.69 10.13 -0.35
C TYR A 41 0.74 10.54 0.04
N ASP A 42 1.02 10.76 1.32
CA ASP A 42 2.39 11.03 1.77
C ASP A 42 3.21 9.73 1.76
N ILE A 43 4.24 9.69 0.93
CA ILE A 43 5.14 8.53 0.84
C ILE A 43 5.87 8.26 2.16
N LYS A 44 6.06 9.28 3.01
CA LYS A 44 6.71 9.14 4.32
C LYS A 44 5.92 8.22 5.25
N ASP A 45 4.60 8.26 5.21
CA ASP A 45 3.75 7.39 6.02
C ASP A 45 3.98 5.92 5.66
N LEU A 46 4.10 5.64 4.35
CA LEU A 46 4.37 4.31 3.85
C LEU A 46 5.79 3.85 4.19
N GLN A 47 6.78 4.75 4.10
CA GLN A 47 8.15 4.47 4.52
C GLN A 47 8.24 4.21 6.03
N GLN A 48 7.55 4.98 6.87
CA GLN A 48 7.49 4.77 8.32
C GLN A 48 6.84 3.43 8.66
N ALA A 49 5.74 3.08 7.99
CA ALA A 49 5.10 1.78 8.12
C ALA A 49 6.07 0.64 7.76
N LEU A 50 6.79 0.79 6.65
CA LEU A 50 7.78 -0.17 6.20
C LEU A 50 8.98 -0.29 7.16
N GLN A 51 9.49 0.82 7.70
CA GLN A 51 10.58 0.80 8.68
C GLN A 51 10.15 0.13 10.00
N SER A 52 8.91 0.37 10.43
CA SER A 52 8.39 -0.17 11.69
C SER A 52 8.08 -1.67 11.60
N MET A 53 7.41 -2.10 10.53
CA MET A 53 6.99 -3.50 10.36
C MET A 53 8.04 -4.35 9.64
N ARG A 54 8.98 -3.71 8.94
CA ARG A 54 9.98 -4.32 8.04
C ARG A 54 9.40 -5.13 6.87
N LEU A 55 8.09 -5.29 6.82
CA LEU A 55 7.32 -6.01 5.81
C LEU A 55 6.01 -5.28 5.61
N LEU A 56 5.65 -5.02 4.35
CA LEU A 56 4.31 -4.62 3.96
C LEU A 56 3.68 -5.75 3.15
N SER A 57 2.47 -6.11 3.54
CA SER A 57 1.63 -7.08 2.84
C SER A 57 0.42 -6.38 2.26
N ILE A 58 -0.12 -6.93 1.17
CA ILE A 58 -1.48 -6.66 0.73
C ILE A 58 -2.33 -7.85 1.14
N ASP A 59 -3.31 -7.60 2.00
CA ASP A 59 -4.00 -8.62 2.78
C ASP A 59 -2.97 -9.53 3.47
N ASP A 60 -3.03 -10.84 3.17
CA ASP A 60 -2.17 -11.85 3.78
C ASP A 60 -0.97 -12.20 2.87
N SER A 61 -0.79 -11.49 1.75
CA SER A 61 0.27 -11.73 0.77
C SER A 61 1.42 -10.72 0.90
N PRO A 62 2.68 -11.17 1.08
CA PRO A 62 3.81 -10.26 1.22
C PRO A 62 4.06 -9.48 -0.08
N CYS A 63 4.37 -8.18 0.05
CA CYS A 63 4.56 -7.29 -1.09
C CYS A 63 5.97 -6.70 -1.19
N VAL A 64 6.45 -6.09 -0.09
CA VAL A 64 7.82 -5.55 0.02
C VAL A 64 8.34 -5.74 1.44
N TYR A 65 9.66 -5.83 1.60
CA TYR A 65 10.29 -5.89 2.91
C TYR A 65 11.65 -5.18 2.93
N LEU A 66 12.15 -4.90 4.12
CA LEU A 66 13.51 -4.43 4.36
C LEU A 66 14.39 -5.60 4.80
N ASP A 67 15.47 -5.85 4.07
CA ASP A 67 16.49 -6.81 4.50
C ASP A 67 17.29 -6.31 5.70
N SER A 68 18.21 -7.14 6.22
CA SER A 68 19.03 -6.80 7.40
C SER A 68 19.89 -5.55 7.24
N GLN A 69 20.06 -5.04 6.01
CA GLN A 69 20.80 -3.82 5.69
C GLN A 69 19.86 -2.63 5.41
N ASN A 70 18.57 -2.78 5.72
CA ASN A 70 17.49 -1.81 5.44
C ASN A 70 17.31 -1.50 3.95
N LYS A 71 17.70 -2.42 3.07
CA LYS A 71 17.45 -2.27 1.64
C LYS A 71 16.09 -2.84 1.29
N LEU A 72 15.35 -2.11 0.46
CA LEU A 72 14.05 -2.50 -0.05
C LEU A 72 14.17 -3.72 -0.96
N GLN A 73 13.34 -4.72 -0.71
CA GLN A 73 13.22 -5.94 -1.50
C GLN A 73 11.75 -6.15 -1.86
N THR A 74 11.50 -6.73 -3.05
CA THR A 74 10.14 -6.94 -3.57
C THR A 74 9.82 -8.42 -3.68
N PHE A 75 8.55 -8.78 -3.43
CA PHE A 75 8.03 -10.12 -3.72
C PHE A 75 7.38 -10.15 -5.10
N LYS A 76 7.42 -11.30 -5.77
CA LYS A 76 6.60 -11.51 -6.97
C LYS A 76 5.13 -11.48 -6.56
N SER A 77 4.32 -10.69 -7.25
CA SER A 77 2.90 -10.56 -7.00
C SER A 77 2.16 -10.44 -8.33
N SER A 78 0.88 -10.78 -8.35
CA SER A 78 -0.06 -10.43 -9.42
C SER A 78 -1.07 -9.36 -8.96
N ASN A 79 -0.96 -8.91 -7.71
CA ASN A 79 -1.87 -7.92 -7.14
C ASN A 79 -1.50 -6.51 -7.65
N PRO A 80 -2.43 -5.79 -8.29
CA PRO A 80 -2.14 -4.47 -8.88
C PRO A 80 -1.79 -3.41 -7.82
N LEU A 81 -2.37 -3.49 -6.60
CA LEU A 81 -2.00 -2.60 -5.49
C LEU A 81 -0.56 -2.84 -5.05
N CYS A 82 -0.15 -4.11 -4.99
CA CYS A 82 1.22 -4.44 -4.65
C CYS A 82 2.21 -3.91 -5.69
N HIS A 83 1.92 -4.06 -6.98
CA HIS A 83 2.76 -3.51 -8.04
C HIS A 83 2.87 -1.98 -7.97
N ALA A 84 1.78 -1.29 -7.68
CA ALA A 84 1.79 0.17 -7.51
C ALA A 84 2.68 0.57 -6.31
N LEU A 85 2.54 -0.11 -5.17
CA LEU A 85 3.40 0.12 -3.99
C LEU A 85 4.88 -0.15 -4.26
N GLN A 86 5.20 -1.27 -4.92
CA GLN A 86 6.57 -1.61 -5.30
C GLN A 86 7.19 -0.54 -6.19
N THR A 87 6.44 -0.11 -7.21
CA THR A 87 6.86 0.95 -8.13
C THR A 87 7.09 2.26 -7.38
N ASN A 88 6.24 2.56 -6.40
CA ASN A 88 6.38 3.79 -5.65
C ASN A 88 7.61 3.76 -4.74
N LEU A 89 7.69 2.79 -3.86
CA LEU A 89 8.79 2.70 -2.89
C LEU A 89 10.15 2.58 -3.56
N THR A 90 10.26 1.90 -4.70
CA THR A 90 11.54 1.73 -5.41
C THR A 90 12.05 3.06 -5.99
N LYS A 91 11.15 3.89 -6.54
CA LYS A 91 11.52 5.20 -7.13
C LYS A 91 12.03 6.21 -6.10
N ASP A 92 11.63 6.08 -4.83
CA ASP A 92 12.03 7.00 -3.75
C ASP A 92 13.25 6.50 -2.97
N THR A 93 13.70 5.26 -3.21
CA THR A 93 14.91 4.67 -2.60
C THR A 93 16.13 4.69 -3.53
N GLN A 94 16.02 5.34 -4.69
CA GLN A 94 17.09 5.52 -5.68
C GLN A 94 17.58 6.96 -5.66
#